data_AF-A0A259PDF7-F1
#
_entry.id   AF-A0A259PDF7-F1
#
_cell.length_a   1.000
_cell.length_b   1.000
_cell.length_c   1.000
_cell.angle_alpha   90.00
_cell.angle_beta   90.00
_cell.angle_gamma   90.00
#
_symmetry.space_group_name_H-M   'P 1'
#
loop_
_entity.id
_entity.type
_entity.pdbx_description
1 polymer ?
#
loop_
_entity_poly.entity_id
_entity_poly.type
_entity_poly.pdbx_seq_one_letter_code
_entity_poly.pdbx_strand_id
1 'polypeptide(L)'
;TVMHEGFVNYNAGTLGVSMVEGRISQGVVVDDGSDVGGGASIMGTLSGGGRERVSIGRRTLLGANAGLGIRLGDDCVVEAGLYVTAGTKVTLVGFDDEPDHRVVKARELSGADGVLFRRNSRTGAVEAVRRTGVGVQLNAALHAN
;
A
#
# COMPACT_ATOMS: atom_id res chain seq x y z
N THR A 1 -8.15 -9.56 14.97
CA THR A 1 -8.62 -8.74 16.12
C THR A 1 -8.87 -7.33 15.67
N VAL A 2 -9.94 -6.69 16.14
CA VAL A 2 -10.17 -5.25 15.95
C VAL A 2 -9.92 -4.55 17.28
N MET A 3 -8.96 -3.63 17.32
CA MET A 3 -8.60 -2.85 18.51
C MET A 3 -9.47 -1.58 18.61
N HIS A 4 -9.32 -0.81 19.69
CA HIS A 4 -10.14 0.37 19.98
C HIS A 4 -10.18 1.42 18.85
N GLU A 5 -9.05 1.61 18.15
CA GLU A 5 -8.93 2.54 17.02
C GLU A 5 -9.35 1.91 15.67
N GLY A 6 -9.60 0.60 15.68
CA GLY A 6 -10.01 -0.17 14.53
C GLY A 6 -11.46 0.11 14.14
N PHE A 7 -11.69 0.26 12.83
CA PHE A 7 -13.01 0.43 12.24
C PHE A 7 -13.13 -0.43 10.99
N VAL A 8 -14.23 -1.18 10.88
CA VAL A 8 -14.55 -1.98 9.70
C VAL A 8 -15.96 -1.64 9.24
N ASN A 9 -16.08 -1.18 8.00
CA ASN A 9 -17.38 -0.83 7.42
C ASN A 9 -18.14 -2.07 6.91
N TYR A 10 -19.41 -1.91 6.52
CA TYR A 10 -20.18 -2.97 5.88
C TYR A 10 -19.55 -3.40 4.54
N ASN A 11 -19.72 -4.67 4.18
CA ASN A 11 -19.13 -5.26 2.97
C ASN A 11 -17.60 -5.04 2.88
N ALA A 12 -16.93 -5.05 4.02
CA ALA A 12 -15.49 -4.91 4.15
C ALA A 12 -15.01 -5.83 5.28
N GLY A 13 -13.71 -6.13 5.31
CA GLY A 13 -13.15 -6.93 6.38
C GLY A 13 -11.87 -7.65 6.03
N THR A 14 -11.61 -8.70 6.79
CA THR A 14 -10.40 -9.52 6.72
C THR A 14 -10.76 -10.92 6.24
N LEU A 15 -9.89 -11.54 5.43
CA LEU A 15 -10.04 -12.93 4.96
C LEU A 15 -9.27 -13.94 5.82
N GLY A 16 -8.57 -13.48 6.84
CA GLY A 16 -7.73 -14.32 7.69
C GLY A 16 -7.36 -13.64 9.01
N VAL A 17 -6.20 -13.99 9.54
CA VAL A 17 -5.68 -13.45 10.79
C VAL A 17 -5.06 -12.08 10.52
N SER A 18 -5.67 -11.04 11.10
CA SER A 18 -5.20 -9.65 10.97
C SER A 18 -5.34 -8.90 12.30
N MET A 19 -4.39 -8.02 12.59
CA MET A 19 -4.55 -6.96 13.58
C MET A 19 -5.12 -5.71 12.90
N VAL A 20 -6.27 -5.22 13.38
CA VAL A 20 -6.95 -4.05 12.82
C VAL A 20 -7.05 -2.96 13.87
N GLU A 21 -6.23 -1.94 13.72
CA GLU A 21 -6.14 -0.76 14.59
C GLU A 21 -6.39 0.54 13.79
N GLY A 22 -6.78 0.42 12.51
CA GLY A 22 -7.15 1.53 11.64
C GLY A 22 -8.47 1.31 10.92
N ARG A 23 -8.73 2.13 9.91
CA ARG A 23 -10.02 2.20 9.20
C ARG A 23 -10.01 1.41 7.89
N ILE A 24 -10.86 0.37 7.82
CA ILE A 24 -11.18 -0.39 6.62
C ILE A 24 -12.50 0.16 6.02
N SER A 25 -12.39 0.91 4.92
CA SER A 25 -13.54 1.48 4.22
C SER A 25 -14.45 0.42 3.58
N GLN A 26 -15.67 0.81 3.24
CA GLN A 26 -16.64 -0.07 2.56
C GLN A 26 -16.04 -0.70 1.29
N GLY A 27 -16.24 -2.00 1.12
CA GLY A 27 -15.78 -2.73 -0.07
C GLY A 27 -14.31 -3.16 -0.03
N VAL A 28 -13.54 -2.73 0.98
CA VAL A 28 -12.13 -3.07 1.13
C VAL A 28 -11.98 -4.44 1.76
N VAL A 29 -11.06 -5.22 1.19
CA VAL A 29 -10.69 -6.55 1.68
C VAL A 29 -9.23 -6.53 2.09
N VAL A 30 -8.93 -7.12 3.25
CA VAL A 30 -7.58 -7.33 3.79
C VAL A 30 -7.33 -8.84 3.87
N ASP A 31 -6.30 -9.32 3.18
CA ASP A 31 -5.98 -10.75 3.14
C ASP A 31 -5.17 -11.20 4.38
N ASP A 32 -4.96 -12.51 4.49
CA ASP A 32 -4.39 -13.18 5.66
C ASP A 32 -2.98 -12.67 6.04
N GLY A 33 -2.75 -12.54 7.34
CA GLY A 33 -1.47 -12.13 7.92
C GLY A 33 -1.14 -10.65 7.73
N SER A 34 -2.09 -9.84 7.26
CA SER A 34 -1.89 -8.40 7.07
C SER A 34 -2.40 -7.59 8.25
N ASP A 35 -1.64 -6.55 8.61
CA ASP A 35 -1.90 -5.71 9.78
C ASP A 35 -2.16 -4.24 9.37
N VAL A 36 -3.19 -3.66 9.99
CA VAL A 36 -3.61 -2.27 9.81
C VAL A 36 -3.29 -1.50 11.09
N GLY A 37 -2.17 -0.80 11.12
CA GLY A 37 -1.68 -0.11 12.32
C GLY A 37 -2.58 1.02 12.82
N GLY A 38 -2.34 1.43 14.08
CA GLY A 38 -3.15 2.41 14.82
C GLY A 38 -3.45 3.68 14.03
N GLY A 39 -4.72 3.99 13.80
CA GLY A 39 -5.16 5.21 13.12
C GLY A 39 -4.95 5.22 11.60
N ALA A 40 -4.44 4.13 11.02
CA ALA A 40 -4.24 4.02 9.57
C ALA A 40 -5.55 4.17 8.78
N SER A 41 -5.45 4.59 7.53
CA SER A 41 -6.60 4.87 6.66
C SER A 41 -6.53 4.07 5.36
N ILE A 42 -7.53 3.24 5.06
CA ILE A 42 -7.65 2.60 3.75
C ILE A 42 -8.87 3.19 3.03
N MET A 43 -8.67 3.81 1.86
CA MET A 43 -9.77 4.36 1.06
C MET A 43 -10.62 3.26 0.44
N GLY A 44 -11.94 3.49 0.27
CA GLY A 44 -12.85 2.49 -0.30
C GLY A 44 -12.64 2.23 -1.79
N THR A 45 -12.27 3.27 -2.53
CA THR A 45 -11.93 3.20 -3.96
C THR A 45 -10.59 3.86 -4.23
N LEU A 46 -10.02 3.57 -5.40
CA LEU A 46 -8.78 4.17 -5.85
C LEU A 46 -8.91 5.70 -5.79
N SER A 47 -8.05 6.31 -4.99
CA SER A 47 -8.03 7.77 -4.80
C SER A 47 -7.82 8.49 -6.14
N GLY A 48 -8.46 9.66 -6.31
CA GLY A 48 -8.41 10.40 -7.58
C GLY A 48 -9.46 10.00 -8.63
N GLY A 49 -10.64 9.54 -8.18
CA GLY A 49 -11.83 9.35 -9.04
C GLY A 49 -12.02 7.94 -9.60
N GLY A 50 -11.32 6.94 -9.06
CA GLY A 50 -11.39 5.56 -9.55
C GLY A 50 -12.66 4.82 -9.12
N ARG A 51 -13.11 3.88 -9.97
CA ARG A 51 -14.17 2.89 -9.67
C ARG A 51 -13.63 1.61 -9.04
N GLU A 52 -12.33 1.38 -9.11
CA GLU A 52 -11.70 0.19 -8.54
C GLU A 52 -11.65 0.27 -7.02
N ARG A 53 -11.93 -0.86 -6.36
CA ARG A 53 -11.86 -0.98 -4.90
C ARG A 53 -10.42 -1.18 -4.45
N VAL A 54 -10.07 -0.59 -3.32
CA VAL A 54 -8.77 -0.85 -2.68
C VAL A 54 -8.84 -2.22 -1.99
N SER A 55 -7.74 -2.97 -2.07
CA SER A 55 -7.53 -4.23 -1.39
C SER A 55 -6.10 -4.29 -0.86
N ILE A 56 -5.90 -5.08 0.19
CA ILE A 56 -4.60 -5.37 0.79
C ILE A 56 -4.34 -6.87 0.63
N GLY A 57 -3.24 -7.24 -0.03
CA GLY A 57 -2.79 -8.64 -0.11
C GLY A 57 -2.30 -9.18 1.23
N ARG A 58 -1.65 -10.34 1.23
CA ARG A 58 -1.21 -11.07 2.43
C ARG A 58 0.10 -10.52 2.98
N ARG A 59 0.31 -10.69 4.30
CA ARG A 59 1.58 -10.32 4.98
C ARG A 59 2.01 -8.86 4.72
N THR A 60 1.02 -7.99 4.51
CA THR A 60 1.20 -6.57 4.24
C THR A 60 0.98 -5.77 5.51
N LEU A 61 1.81 -4.76 5.73
CA LEU A 61 1.76 -3.91 6.92
C LEU A 61 1.46 -2.46 6.55
N LEU A 62 0.39 -1.89 7.13
CA LEU A 62 0.19 -0.45 7.15
C LEU A 62 0.66 0.09 8.50
N GLY A 63 1.67 0.97 8.50
CA GLY A 63 2.15 1.62 9.71
C GLY A 63 1.09 2.50 10.37
N ALA A 64 1.28 2.79 11.66
CA ALA A 64 0.38 3.67 12.40
C ALA A 64 0.24 5.04 11.71
N ASN A 65 -0.98 5.58 11.65
CA ASN A 65 -1.33 6.82 10.95
C ASN A 65 -0.95 6.86 9.46
N ALA A 66 -0.63 5.72 8.84
CA ALA A 66 -0.45 5.65 7.40
C ALA A 66 -1.79 5.84 6.67
N GLY A 67 -1.74 6.12 5.38
CA GLY A 67 -2.92 6.15 4.54
C GLY A 67 -2.67 5.54 3.18
N LEU A 68 -3.70 4.91 2.63
CA LEU A 68 -3.58 4.17 1.38
C LEU A 68 -4.79 4.40 0.49
N GLY A 69 -4.51 4.81 -0.75
CA GLY A 69 -5.50 5.07 -1.81
C GLY A 69 -5.25 4.29 -3.09
N ILE A 70 -4.46 3.21 -3.06
CA ILE A 70 -4.19 2.25 -4.15
C ILE A 70 -4.29 0.82 -3.62
N ARG A 71 -4.39 -0.20 -4.49
CA ARG A 71 -4.29 -1.60 -4.07
C ARG A 71 -2.84 -1.94 -3.68
N LEU A 72 -2.66 -2.78 -2.67
CA LEU A 72 -1.37 -3.42 -2.36
C LEU A 72 -1.49 -4.92 -2.61
N GLY A 73 -0.44 -5.50 -3.20
CA GLY A 73 -0.29 -6.94 -3.29
C GLY A 73 0.17 -7.55 -1.97
N ASP A 74 0.81 -8.70 -2.06
CA ASP A 74 1.40 -9.41 -0.94
C ASP A 74 2.72 -8.74 -0.49
N ASP A 75 3.09 -8.95 0.77
CA ASP A 75 4.40 -8.59 1.32
C ASP A 75 4.77 -7.10 1.16
N CYS A 76 3.79 -6.20 1.21
CA CYS A 76 3.99 -4.76 1.10
C CYS A 76 4.11 -4.09 2.48
N VAL A 77 4.70 -2.89 2.52
CA VAL A 77 4.76 -2.06 3.73
C VAL A 77 4.48 -0.61 3.38
N VAL A 78 3.69 0.08 4.18
CA VAL A 78 3.58 1.54 4.17
C VAL A 78 4.11 2.07 5.50
N GLU A 79 5.11 2.95 5.43
CA GLU A 79 5.68 3.62 6.61
C GLU A 79 4.59 4.31 7.45
N ALA A 80 4.78 4.33 8.77
CA ALA A 80 3.94 5.09 9.67
C ALA A 80 3.88 6.59 9.27
N GLY A 81 2.69 7.17 9.31
CA GLY A 81 2.45 8.57 8.94
C GLY A 81 2.51 8.87 7.44
N LEU A 82 2.82 7.90 6.57
CA LEU A 82 2.82 8.11 5.13
C LEU A 82 1.44 7.86 4.52
N TYR A 83 0.88 8.87 3.85
CA TYR A 83 -0.30 8.69 3.00
C TYR A 83 0.08 8.53 1.53
N VAL A 84 -0.22 7.37 0.95
CA VAL A 84 0.00 7.05 -0.48
C VAL A 84 -1.32 7.17 -1.24
N THR A 85 -1.50 8.29 -1.95
CA THR A 85 -2.60 8.47 -2.91
C THR A 85 -2.19 7.96 -4.29
N ALA A 86 -3.15 7.66 -5.16
CA ALA A 86 -2.91 7.17 -6.52
C ALA A 86 -2.21 8.20 -7.42
N GLY A 87 -2.29 9.49 -7.05
CA GLY A 87 -1.58 10.58 -7.70
C GLY A 87 -0.21 10.88 -7.10
N THR A 88 0.13 10.30 -5.93
CA THR A 88 1.43 10.51 -5.29
C THR A 88 2.52 10.08 -6.26
N LYS A 89 3.44 10.99 -6.58
CA LYS A 89 4.65 10.67 -7.33
C LYS A 89 5.61 9.94 -6.40
N VAL A 90 6.09 8.78 -6.82
CA VAL A 90 7.01 7.94 -6.06
C VAL A 90 8.28 7.71 -6.86
N THR A 91 9.42 7.87 -6.20
CA THR A 91 10.73 7.51 -6.75
C THR A 91 10.96 6.02 -6.56
N LEU A 92 11.26 5.30 -7.65
CA LEU A 92 11.54 3.87 -7.61
C LEU A 92 12.99 3.62 -7.15
N VAL A 93 13.15 2.77 -6.14
CA VAL A 93 14.45 2.40 -5.56
C VAL A 93 14.61 0.88 -5.58
N GLY A 94 15.63 0.38 -6.28
CA GLY A 94 15.94 -1.05 -6.37
C GLY A 94 15.03 -1.85 -7.31
N PHE A 95 14.23 -1.20 -8.15
CA PHE A 95 13.37 -1.87 -9.14
C PHE A 95 14.09 -2.13 -10.48
N ASP A 96 15.07 -1.32 -10.84
CA ASP A 96 15.91 -1.45 -12.04
C ASP A 96 17.39 -1.17 -11.69
N ASP A 97 18.33 -1.62 -12.53
CA ASP A 97 19.76 -1.24 -12.47
C ASP A 97 20.03 0.15 -13.09
N GLU A 98 18.97 0.94 -13.33
CA GLU A 98 19.02 2.25 -13.97
C GLU A 98 19.57 3.33 -13.01
N PRO A 99 20.50 4.18 -13.48
CA PRO A 99 21.20 5.17 -12.64
C PRO A 99 20.32 6.35 -12.20
N ASP A 100 19.28 6.68 -12.97
CA ASP A 100 18.35 7.78 -12.66
C ASP A 100 17.03 7.20 -12.15
N HIS A 101 16.91 7.09 -10.82
CA HIS A 101 15.72 6.59 -10.13
C HIS A 101 14.40 7.11 -10.75
N ARG A 102 13.73 6.24 -11.52
CA ARG A 102 12.50 6.56 -12.26
C ARG A 102 11.40 7.02 -11.30
N VAL A 103 10.66 8.07 -11.67
CA VAL A 103 9.51 8.57 -10.92
C VAL A 103 8.22 8.19 -11.63
N VAL A 104 7.32 7.52 -10.91
CA VAL A 104 6.00 7.10 -11.41
C VAL A 104 4.88 7.59 -10.50
N LYS A 105 3.62 7.55 -10.95
CA LYS A 105 2.48 7.71 -10.03
C LYS A 105 2.26 6.41 -9.27
N ALA A 106 1.91 6.48 -7.99
CA ALA A 106 1.66 5.30 -7.16
C ALA A 106 0.58 4.37 -7.74
N ARG A 107 -0.39 4.91 -8.50
CA ARG A 107 -1.39 4.09 -9.22
C ARG A 107 -0.75 3.01 -10.12
N GLU A 108 0.43 3.27 -10.65
CA GLU A 108 1.13 2.37 -11.57
C GLU A 108 1.69 1.14 -10.82
N LEU A 109 1.89 1.27 -9.50
CA LEU A 109 2.28 0.19 -8.59
C LEU A 109 1.08 -0.48 -7.91
N SER A 110 -0.15 -0.14 -8.31
CA SER A 110 -1.36 -0.67 -7.67
C SER A 110 -1.44 -2.20 -7.85
N GLY A 111 -1.44 -2.92 -6.74
CA GLY A 111 -1.46 -4.39 -6.70
C GLY A 111 -0.09 -5.05 -6.88
N ALA A 112 1.01 -4.29 -6.89
CA ALA A 112 2.35 -4.87 -6.88
C ALA A 112 2.67 -5.50 -5.52
N ASP A 113 3.45 -6.58 -5.55
CA ASP A 113 3.94 -7.30 -4.37
C ASP A 113 5.31 -6.75 -3.91
N GLY A 114 5.64 -6.94 -2.64
CA GLY A 114 7.00 -6.72 -2.13
C GLY A 114 7.49 -5.27 -2.19
N VAL A 115 6.58 -4.30 -2.07
CA VAL A 115 6.92 -2.86 -2.13
C VAL A 115 6.90 -2.23 -0.73
N LEU A 116 7.97 -1.53 -0.36
CA LEU A 116 8.00 -0.63 0.79
C LEU A 116 7.78 0.81 0.32
N PHE A 117 6.68 1.43 0.72
CA PHE A 117 6.46 2.85 0.59
C PHE A 117 7.00 3.59 1.82
N ARG A 118 7.92 4.53 1.60
CA ARG A 118 8.49 5.38 2.66
C ARG A 118 8.65 6.82 2.20
N ARG A 119 8.80 7.75 3.14
CA ARG A 119 9.23 9.11 2.92
C ARG A 119 10.68 9.24 3.34
N ASN A 120 11.54 9.64 2.42
CA ASN A 120 12.91 9.97 2.74
C ASN A 120 12.94 11.18 3.68
N SER A 121 13.42 10.98 4.91
CA SER A 121 13.40 12.02 5.95
C SER A 121 14.38 13.17 5.70
N ARG A 122 15.34 13.01 4.77
CA ARG A 122 16.30 14.06 4.40
C ARG A 122 15.81 14.89 3.23
N THR A 123 15.20 14.26 2.23
CA THR A 123 14.78 14.94 0.98
C THR A 123 13.28 15.22 0.91
N GLY A 124 12.47 14.56 1.73
CA GLY A 124 11.01 14.60 1.70
C GLY A 124 10.38 13.79 0.57
N ALA A 125 11.19 13.20 -0.33
CA ALA A 125 10.71 12.40 -1.45
C ALA A 125 9.96 11.16 -0.95
N VAL A 126 8.83 10.84 -1.60
CA VAL A 126 8.16 9.56 -1.38
C VAL A 126 8.82 8.53 -2.28
N GLU A 127 9.27 7.44 -1.69
CA GLU A 127 10.00 6.36 -2.35
C GLU A 127 9.16 5.09 -2.31
N ALA A 128 9.14 4.37 -3.42
CA ALA A 128 8.77 2.97 -3.46
C ALA A 128 10.08 2.17 -3.55
N VAL A 129 10.35 1.36 -2.54
CA VAL A 129 11.58 0.58 -2.40
C VAL A 129 11.26 -0.89 -2.58
N ARG A 130 12.03 -1.58 -3.42
CA ARG A 130 11.92 -3.03 -3.58
C ARG A 130 12.34 -3.72 -2.29
N ARG A 131 11.49 -4.60 -1.76
CA ARG A 131 11.85 -5.46 -0.63
C ARG A 131 12.54 -6.72 -1.15
N THR A 132 13.68 -7.07 -0.54
CA THR A 132 14.35 -8.35 -0.79
C THR A 132 13.77 -9.42 0.14
N GLY A 133 13.09 -10.42 -0.42
CA GLY A 133 12.28 -11.44 0.27
C GLY A 133 11.22 -12.02 -0.69
N VAL A 134 10.45 -13.04 -0.29
CA VAL A 134 9.50 -13.73 -1.18
C VAL A 134 8.54 -12.72 -1.84
N GLY A 135 8.60 -12.68 -3.18
CA GLY A 135 7.62 -12.07 -4.09
C GLY A 135 7.88 -10.61 -4.50
N VAL A 136 8.62 -10.37 -5.59
CA VAL A 136 8.49 -9.15 -6.39
C VAL A 136 8.33 -9.53 -7.86
N GLN A 137 7.10 -9.47 -8.37
CA GLN A 137 6.83 -9.31 -9.79
C GLN A 137 6.33 -7.87 -10.00
N LEU A 138 7.14 -7.05 -10.67
CA LEU A 138 6.64 -5.78 -11.20
C LEU A 138 5.51 -6.07 -12.17
N ASN A 139 4.45 -5.26 -12.11
CA ASN A 139 3.37 -5.33 -13.09
C ASN A 139 3.98 -5.22 -14.50
N ALA A 140 3.79 -6.25 -15.34
CA ALA A 140 4.37 -6.28 -16.70
C ALA A 140 3.98 -5.05 -17.54
N ALA A 141 2.85 -4.41 -17.23
CA ALA A 141 2.42 -3.15 -17.85
C ALA A 141 3.37 -1.96 -17.60
N LEU A 142 4.20 -2.01 -16.55
CA LEU A 142 5.20 -0.98 -16.24
C LEU A 142 6.42 -1.02 -17.17
N HIS A 143 6.65 -2.16 -17.83
CA HIS A 143 7.78 -2.43 -18.72
C HIS A 143 7.38 -2.43 -20.20
N ALA A 144 6.09 -2.29 -20.52
CA ALA A 144 5.59 -2.15 -21.87
C ALA A 144 5.38 -0.67 -22.20
N ASN A 145 6.47 0.10 -22.40
CA ASN A 145 6.48 1.38 -23.11
C ASN A 145 7.88 1.69 -23.64
#